data_AF-A0A108U953-F1
#
_entry.id   AF-A0A108U953-F1
#
_cell.length_a   1.000
_cell.length_b   1.000
_cell.length_c   1.000
_cell.angle_alpha   90.00
_cell.angle_beta   90.00
_cell.angle_gamma   90.00
#
_symmetry.space_group_name_H-M   'P 1'
#
loop_
_entity.id
_entity.type
_entity.pdbx_description
1 polymer ?
#
loop_
_entity_poly.entity_id
_entity_poly.type
_entity_poly.pdbx_seq_one_letter_code
_entity_poly.pdbx_strand_id
1 'polypeptide(L)'
;MNLRTAALTLLFVTGAAGAEAPAKVAADSYGLSKEQAVEVCKPRGEHEYLARLVCPDSEHATFERSGNFGERTPLPDDLSDDATNRLIEDMMGYKALQPGEADYHIVDGYEVACGETKIRVYLDMYHCDAPRPTRAPAGFSIIN
;
A
#
# COMPACT_ATOMS: atom_id res chain seq x y z
N MET A 1 -68.30 29.23 15.89
CA MET A 1 -67.89 27.82 15.76
C MET A 1 -66.63 27.79 14.91
N ASN A 2 -65.46 27.66 15.55
CA ASN A 2 -64.16 27.72 14.88
C ASN A 2 -63.60 26.30 14.72
N LEU A 3 -63.32 25.92 13.48
CA LEU A 3 -62.80 24.62 13.05
C LEU A 3 -61.30 24.55 13.36
N ARG A 4 -60.86 23.53 14.12
CA ARG A 4 -59.45 23.26 14.42
C ARG A 4 -58.89 22.33 13.35
N THR A 5 -57.97 22.82 12.51
CA THR A 5 -57.23 21.99 11.56
C THR A 5 -55.97 21.45 12.24
N ALA A 6 -55.88 20.13 12.40
CA ALA A 6 -54.69 19.45 12.91
C ALA A 6 -53.64 19.33 11.80
N ALA A 7 -52.41 19.77 12.06
CA ALA A 7 -51.28 19.57 11.18
C ALA A 7 -50.60 18.23 11.50
N LEU A 8 -50.58 17.34 10.50
CA LEU A 8 -49.93 16.03 10.56
C LEU A 8 -48.49 16.18 10.02
N THR A 9 -47.51 16.17 10.92
CA THR A 9 -46.09 16.25 10.54
C THR A 9 -45.59 14.86 10.13
N LEU A 10 -45.29 14.69 8.84
CA LEU A 10 -44.72 13.47 8.27
C LEU A 10 -43.20 13.48 8.48
N LEU A 11 -42.68 12.54 9.27
CA LEU A 11 -41.25 12.38 9.54
C LEU A 11 -40.64 11.50 8.42
N PHE A 12 -39.84 12.08 7.52
CA PHE A 12 -39.04 11.33 6.56
C PHE A 12 -37.74 10.86 7.23
N VAL A 13 -37.58 9.54 7.41
CA VAL A 13 -36.32 8.92 7.78
C VAL A 13 -35.60 8.52 6.49
N THR A 14 -34.62 9.32 6.07
CA THR A 14 -33.71 8.97 4.98
C THR A 14 -32.54 8.16 5.53
N GLY A 15 -32.59 6.84 5.34
CA GLY A 15 -31.45 5.96 5.56
C GLY A 15 -30.45 6.11 4.41
N ALA A 16 -29.28 6.68 4.69
CA ALA A 16 -28.17 6.71 3.75
C ALA A 16 -27.41 5.39 3.84
N ALA A 17 -27.51 4.57 2.79
CA ALA A 17 -26.56 3.50 2.55
C ALA A 17 -25.20 4.14 2.22
N GLY A 18 -24.22 3.97 3.11
CA GLY A 18 -22.86 4.43 2.89
C GLY A 18 -22.19 3.60 1.79
N ALA A 19 -22.01 4.20 0.62
CA ALA A 19 -20.98 3.74 -0.30
C ALA A 19 -19.64 4.14 0.29
N GLU A 20 -18.79 3.17 0.62
CA GLU A 20 -17.46 3.41 1.17
C GLU A 20 -16.60 4.04 0.06
N ALA A 21 -16.37 5.35 0.18
CA ALA A 21 -15.49 6.07 -0.72
C ALA A 21 -14.06 5.49 -0.60
N PRO A 22 -13.27 5.45 -1.70
CA PRO A 22 -11.89 5.00 -1.64
C PRO A 22 -11.14 5.82 -0.59
N ALA A 23 -10.52 5.12 0.36
CA ALA A 23 -9.80 5.74 1.46
C ALA A 23 -8.72 6.67 0.90
N LYS A 24 -8.81 7.96 1.25
CA LYS A 24 -7.76 8.94 0.96
C LYS A 24 -6.48 8.48 1.64
N VAL A 25 -5.49 8.05 0.86
CA VAL A 25 -4.15 7.66 1.34
C VAL A 25 -3.62 8.76 2.26
N ALA A 26 -3.26 8.41 3.50
CA ALA A 26 -2.74 9.37 4.47
C ALA A 26 -1.46 10.00 3.94
N ALA A 27 -1.25 11.31 4.20
CA ALA A 27 -0.17 12.09 3.59
C ALA A 27 1.25 11.56 3.89
N ASP A 28 1.40 10.73 4.92
CA ASP A 28 2.62 9.97 5.16
C ASP A 28 2.29 8.49 5.43
N SER A 29 2.12 7.71 4.36
CA SER A 29 1.94 6.26 4.41
C SER A 29 3.09 5.50 3.76
N TYR A 30 4.31 6.07 3.81
CA TYR A 30 5.49 5.42 3.24
C TYR A 30 5.69 4.02 3.83
N GLY A 31 5.66 3.01 2.96
CA GLY A 31 5.68 1.60 3.31
C GLY A 31 4.43 1.07 4.01
N LEU A 32 3.42 1.90 4.29
CA LEU A 32 2.19 1.51 5.01
C LEU A 32 0.95 1.39 4.10
N SER A 33 1.11 1.64 2.80
CA SER A 33 0.11 1.39 1.75
C SER A 33 0.78 0.74 0.54
N LYS A 34 -0.01 0.13 -0.35
CA LYS A 34 0.52 -0.45 -1.59
C LYS A 34 1.06 0.63 -2.53
N GLU A 35 0.35 1.75 -2.60
CA GLU A 35 0.63 2.88 -3.47
C GLU A 35 1.92 3.61 -3.07
N GLN A 36 2.30 3.50 -1.79
CA GLN A 36 3.56 4.04 -1.26
C GLN A 36 4.48 2.93 -0.74
N ALA A 37 4.41 1.73 -1.34
CA ALA A 37 5.27 0.62 -0.97
C ALA A 37 6.76 1.00 -1.09
N VAL A 38 7.59 0.41 -0.22
CA VAL A 38 9.02 0.64 -0.22
C VAL A 38 9.63 -0.02 -1.45
N GLU A 39 10.29 0.77 -2.27
CA GLU A 39 11.00 0.28 -3.46
C GLU A 39 12.33 -0.34 -3.05
N VAL A 40 12.51 -1.63 -3.33
CA VAL A 40 13.73 -2.38 -3.04
C VAL A 40 14.14 -3.20 -4.25
N CYS A 41 15.41 -3.60 -4.33
CA CYS A 41 15.89 -4.45 -5.40
C CYS A 41 15.88 -5.92 -4.98
N LYS A 42 14.96 -6.71 -5.55
CA LYS A 42 14.88 -8.17 -5.41
C LYS A 42 14.67 -8.61 -3.94
N PRO A 43 14.50 -9.93 -3.69
CA PRO A 43 14.41 -10.43 -2.32
C PRO A 43 15.60 -10.08 -1.42
N ARG A 44 16.79 -9.84 -2.00
CA ARG A 44 17.96 -9.39 -1.24
C ARG A 44 17.75 -7.98 -0.66
N GLY A 45 17.33 -7.02 -1.49
CA GLY A 45 17.09 -5.64 -1.04
C GLY A 45 15.93 -5.55 -0.04
N GLU A 46 14.92 -6.42 -0.19
CA GLU A 46 13.85 -6.60 0.78
C GLU A 46 14.38 -7.02 2.16
N HIS A 47 15.12 -8.13 2.23
CA HIS A 47 15.71 -8.60 3.50
C HIS A 47 16.66 -7.57 4.11
N GLU A 48 17.50 -6.93 3.30
CA GLU A 48 18.41 -5.88 3.75
C GLU A 48 17.65 -4.67 4.32
N TYR A 49 16.56 -4.24 3.68
CA TYR A 49 15.74 -3.13 4.16
C TYR A 49 15.07 -3.48 5.49
N LEU A 50 14.40 -4.63 5.58
CA LEU A 50 13.66 -5.04 6.76
C LEU A 50 14.59 -5.26 7.96
N ALA A 51 15.77 -5.85 7.76
CA ALA A 51 16.76 -6.06 8.82
C ALA A 51 17.35 -4.76 9.40
N ARG A 52 17.25 -3.65 8.66
CA ARG A 52 17.73 -2.33 9.09
C ARG A 52 16.68 -1.54 9.87
N LEU A 53 15.44 -2.00 9.93
CA LEU A 53 14.38 -1.35 10.70
C LEU A 53 14.63 -1.54 12.20
N VAL A 54 14.55 -0.43 12.92
CA VAL A 54 14.77 -0.36 14.37
C VAL A 54 13.52 0.18 15.04
N CYS A 55 13.09 -0.53 16.08
CA CYS A 55 11.92 -0.25 16.89
C CYS A 55 12.14 0.95 17.82
N PRO A 56 11.06 1.55 18.38
CA PRO A 56 11.18 2.69 19.31
C PRO A 56 12.00 2.40 20.58
N ASP A 57 12.07 1.14 21.00
CA ASP A 57 12.88 0.66 22.12
C ASP A 57 14.35 0.37 21.74
N SER A 58 14.74 0.71 20.52
CA SER A 58 16.08 0.49 19.94
C SER A 58 16.44 -0.97 19.64
N GLU A 59 15.49 -1.91 19.70
CA GLU A 59 15.70 -3.27 19.20
C GLU A 59 15.48 -3.36 17.69
N HIS A 60 16.04 -4.40 17.05
CA HIS A 60 15.75 -4.69 15.65
C HIS A 60 14.35 -5.27 15.51
N ALA A 61 13.61 -4.83 14.50
CA ALA A 61 12.31 -5.41 14.20
C ALA A 61 12.45 -6.86 13.70
N THR A 62 11.53 -7.74 14.08
CA THR A 62 11.36 -9.05 13.44
C THR A 62 10.36 -8.93 12.31
N PHE A 63 10.46 -9.76 11.27
CA PHE A 63 9.56 -9.69 10.14
C PHE A 63 9.25 -11.04 9.52
N GLU A 64 8.04 -11.16 8.97
CA GLU A 64 7.59 -12.32 8.18
C GLU A 64 6.81 -11.86 6.95
N ARG A 65 6.93 -12.61 5.85
CA ARG A 65 6.19 -12.30 4.63
C ARG A 65 4.73 -12.73 4.82
N SER A 66 3.82 -11.76 4.77
CA SER A 66 2.37 -11.97 4.89
C SER A 66 1.69 -12.30 3.56
N GLY A 67 2.38 -12.13 2.43
CA GLY A 67 1.93 -12.60 1.12
C GLY A 67 1.95 -11.54 0.04
N ASN A 68 1.27 -11.85 -1.06
CA ASN A 68 1.10 -10.98 -2.20
C ASN A 68 -0.15 -10.10 -2.08
N PHE A 69 -0.05 -8.82 -2.42
CA PHE A 69 -1.15 -7.84 -2.31
C PHE A 69 -1.58 -7.28 -3.67
N GLY A 70 -1.21 -7.97 -4.75
CA GLY A 70 -1.49 -7.58 -6.13
C GLY A 70 -0.62 -6.43 -6.60
N GLU A 71 -1.06 -5.80 -7.68
CA GLU A 71 -0.36 -4.73 -8.37
C GLU A 71 -0.41 -3.43 -7.55
N ARG A 72 0.65 -2.62 -7.64
CA ARG A 72 0.69 -1.28 -7.05
C ARG A 72 -0.40 -0.39 -7.67
N THR A 73 -0.47 -0.36 -8.99
CA THR A 73 -1.55 0.26 -9.77
C THR A 73 -2.43 -0.85 -10.36
N PRO A 74 -3.77 -0.76 -10.27
CA PRO A 74 -4.65 -1.73 -10.93
C PRO A 74 -4.37 -1.79 -12.43
N LEU A 75 -4.34 -3.01 -12.99
CA LEU A 75 -4.24 -3.20 -14.43
C LEU A 75 -5.51 -2.66 -15.12
N PRO A 76 -5.40 -2.04 -16.31
CA PRO A 76 -6.56 -1.67 -17.12
C PRO A 76 -7.41 -2.90 -17.50
N ASP A 77 -8.73 -2.78 -17.44
CA ASP A 77 -9.67 -3.86 -17.75
C ASP A 77 -9.64 -4.29 -19.23
N ASP A 78 -9.15 -3.44 -20.12
CA ASP A 78 -9.11 -3.63 -21.57
C ASP A 78 -7.71 -4.00 -22.12
N LEU A 79 -6.80 -4.41 -21.23
CA LEU A 79 -5.46 -4.84 -21.63
C LEU A 79 -5.53 -6.12 -22.49
N SER A 80 -4.97 -6.08 -23.70
CA SER A 80 -4.82 -7.28 -24.55
C SER A 80 -3.83 -8.27 -23.95
N ASP A 81 -3.99 -9.57 -24.20
CA ASP A 81 -3.05 -10.62 -23.76
C ASP A 81 -1.58 -10.31 -24.10
N ASP A 82 -1.31 -9.80 -25.30
CA ASP A 82 0.05 -9.43 -25.72
C ASP A 82 0.63 -8.28 -24.88
N ALA A 83 -0.20 -7.34 -24.45
CA ALA A 83 0.21 -6.24 -23.58
C ALA A 83 0.42 -6.75 -22.13
N THR A 84 -0.43 -7.64 -21.65
CA THR A 84 -0.25 -8.33 -20.37
C THR A 84 1.06 -9.11 -20.33
N ASN A 85 1.37 -9.87 -21.38
CA ASN A 85 2.60 -10.65 -21.47
C ASN A 85 3.84 -9.76 -21.46
N ARG A 86 3.84 -8.66 -22.22
CA ARG A 86 4.95 -7.69 -22.20
C ARG A 86 5.17 -7.07 -20.82
N LEU A 87 4.08 -6.75 -20.11
CA LEU A 87 4.14 -6.21 -18.75
C LEU A 87 4.78 -7.23 -17.80
N ILE A 88 4.36 -8.49 -17.87
CA ILE A 88 4.95 -9.57 -17.07
C ILE A 88 6.44 -9.76 -17.41
N GLU A 89 6.80 -9.75 -18.68
CA GLU A 89 8.20 -9.86 -19.13
C GLU A 89 9.06 -8.71 -18.61
N ASP A 90 8.59 -7.47 -18.73
CA ASP A 90 9.28 -6.28 -18.23
C ASP A 90 9.49 -6.34 -16.71
N MET A 91 8.47 -6.78 -15.96
CA MET A 91 8.53 -7.00 -14.52
C MET A 91 9.54 -8.08 -14.13
N MET A 92 9.42 -9.27 -14.71
CA MET A 92 10.34 -10.37 -14.43
C MET A 92 11.77 -10.06 -14.88
N GLY A 93 11.91 -9.18 -15.88
CA GLY A 93 13.18 -8.62 -16.34
C GLY A 93 13.77 -7.53 -15.44
N TYR A 94 13.04 -7.07 -14.41
CA TYR A 94 13.42 -5.93 -13.55
C TYR A 94 13.71 -4.66 -14.36
N LYS A 95 12.95 -4.44 -15.43
CA LYS A 95 13.12 -3.26 -16.28
C LYS A 95 12.77 -2.01 -15.47
N ALA A 96 13.65 -1.01 -15.54
CA ALA A 96 13.38 0.28 -14.92
C ALA A 96 12.19 0.99 -15.58
N LEU A 97 11.31 1.54 -14.74
CA LEU A 97 10.23 2.41 -15.17
C LEU A 97 10.76 3.76 -15.67
N GLN A 98 10.11 4.31 -16.67
CA GLN A 98 10.34 5.69 -17.11
C GLN A 98 9.65 6.69 -16.19
N PRO A 99 10.16 7.94 -16.08
CA PRO A 99 9.47 8.98 -15.32
C PRO A 99 8.03 9.19 -15.81
N GLY A 100 7.06 9.05 -14.89
CA GLY A 100 5.63 9.20 -15.19
C GLY A 100 4.95 7.95 -15.76
N GLU A 101 5.67 6.86 -15.95
CA GLU A 101 5.09 5.56 -16.27
C GLU A 101 4.28 5.01 -15.08
N ALA A 102 3.16 4.34 -15.38
CA ALA A 102 2.37 3.69 -14.36
C ALA A 102 3.09 2.46 -13.84
N ASP A 103 3.15 2.34 -12.52
CA ASP A 103 3.81 1.22 -11.86
C ASP A 103 2.80 0.10 -11.57
N TYR A 104 2.86 -0.95 -12.39
CA TYR A 104 2.03 -2.15 -12.25
C TYR A 104 2.76 -3.28 -11.51
N HIS A 105 3.89 -2.97 -10.88
CA HIS A 105 4.65 -3.96 -10.15
C HIS A 105 3.83 -4.59 -9.04
N ILE A 106 4.13 -5.85 -8.80
CA ILE A 106 3.49 -6.63 -7.77
C ILE A 106 4.09 -6.24 -6.42
N VAL A 107 3.21 -5.91 -5.47
CA VAL A 107 3.56 -5.51 -4.11
C VAL A 107 3.36 -6.67 -3.15
N ASP A 108 4.37 -6.92 -2.32
CA ASP A 108 4.30 -7.89 -1.24
C ASP A 108 4.16 -7.19 0.11
N GLY A 109 3.45 -7.83 1.03
CA GLY A 109 3.26 -7.35 2.39
C GLY A 109 4.06 -8.16 3.39
N TYR A 110 4.64 -7.48 4.37
CA TYR A 110 5.43 -8.06 5.46
C TYR A 110 4.82 -7.64 6.79
N GLU A 111 4.58 -8.58 7.68
CA GLU A 111 4.30 -8.25 9.06
C GLU A 111 5.62 -7.94 9.76
N VAL A 112 5.74 -6.74 10.30
CA VAL A 112 6.92 -6.24 11.01
C VAL A 112 6.53 -5.98 12.46
N ALA A 113 7.27 -6.57 13.38
CA ALA A 113 6.94 -6.56 14.80
C ALA A 113 8.01 -5.90 15.67
N CYS A 114 7.53 -5.12 16.64
CA CYS A 114 8.27 -4.54 17.76
C CYS A 114 7.61 -5.02 19.07
N GLY A 115 8.15 -6.07 19.67
CA GLY A 115 7.50 -6.78 20.78
C GLY A 115 6.12 -7.32 20.35
N GLU A 116 5.07 -6.92 21.07
CA GLU A 116 3.69 -7.32 20.77
C GLU A 116 3.03 -6.48 19.66
N THR A 117 3.64 -5.35 19.28
CA THR A 117 3.09 -4.47 18.25
C THR A 117 3.48 -4.98 16.88
N LYS A 118 2.48 -5.24 16.02
CA LYS A 118 2.64 -5.70 14.65
C LYS A 118 2.04 -4.70 13.68
N ILE A 119 2.80 -4.35 12.65
CA ILE A 119 2.29 -3.54 11.53
C ILE A 119 2.58 -4.24 10.20
N ARG A 120 1.84 -3.89 9.16
CA ARG A 120 2.15 -4.34 7.80
C ARG A 120 2.99 -3.29 7.08
N VAL A 121 4.11 -3.73 6.52
CA VAL A 121 4.94 -2.95 5.61
C VAL A 121 4.84 -3.53 4.21
N TYR A 122 4.61 -2.70 3.21
CA TYR A 122 4.51 -3.08 1.81
C TYR A 122 5.81 -2.79 1.09
N LEU A 123 6.33 -3.78 0.36
CA LEU A 123 7.57 -3.69 -0.42
C LEU A 123 7.28 -4.05 -1.88
N ASP A 124 7.87 -3.26 -2.77
CA ASP A 124 7.95 -3.52 -4.20
C ASP A 124 9.40 -3.88 -4.55
N MET A 125 9.61 -5.12 -4.99
CA MET A 125 10.95 -5.70 -5.19
C MET A 125 11.50 -5.52 -6.60
N TYR A 126 10.80 -4.81 -7.49
CA TYR A 126 11.13 -4.76 -8.91
C TYR A 126 11.96 -3.53 -9.30
N HIS A 127 12.34 -2.69 -8.33
CA HIS A 127 13.09 -1.44 -8.54
C HIS A 127 14.59 -1.60 -8.26
N CYS A 128 15.33 -2.13 -9.23
CA CYS A 128 16.75 -2.44 -9.05
C CYS A 128 17.76 -1.34 -9.39
N ASP A 129 17.36 -0.35 -10.17
CA ASP A 129 18.21 0.78 -10.53
C ASP A 129 18.05 1.98 -9.57
N ALA A 130 17.15 1.85 -8.59
CA ALA A 130 16.93 2.85 -7.55
C ALA A 130 18.00 2.77 -6.45
N PRO A 131 18.37 3.90 -5.82
CA PRO A 131 19.20 3.89 -4.63
C PRO A 131 18.57 3.06 -3.50
N ARG A 132 19.42 2.44 -2.68
CA ARG A 132 18.97 1.71 -1.48
C ARG A 132 18.14 2.64 -0.58
N PRO A 133 16.93 2.24 -0.13
CA PRO A 133 16.11 3.09 0.73
C PRO A 133 16.80 3.48 2.03
N THR A 134 16.64 4.74 2.41
CA THR A 134 17.17 5.34 3.66
C THR A 134 16.08 5.93 4.55
N ARG A 135 14.81 5.69 4.20
CA ARG A 135 13.64 6.14 4.95
C ARG A 135 12.97 4.94 5.62
N ALA A 136 12.46 5.13 6.83
CA ALA A 136 11.68 4.11 7.54
C ALA A 136 10.17 4.44 7.44
N PRO A 137 9.28 3.43 7.56
CA PRO A 137 7.85 3.68 7.76
C PRO A 137 7.61 4.39 9.10
N ALA A 138 6.48 5.07 9.24
CA ALA A 138 6.13 5.73 10.50
C ALA A 138 6.13 4.72 11.66
N GLY A 139 6.75 5.11 12.78
CA GLY A 139 6.93 4.24 13.95
C GLY A 139 8.26 3.48 14.00
N PHE A 140 9.10 3.58 12.97
CA PHE A 140 10.43 2.95 12.89
C PHE A 140 11.52 3.99 12.66
N SER A 141 12.74 3.60 12.99
CA SER A 141 13.96 4.22 12.45
C SER A 141 14.69 3.23 11.54
N ILE A 142 15.64 3.70 10.74
CA ILE A 142 16.44 2.85 9.84
C ILE A 142 17.92 3.17 10.00
N ILE A 143 18.74 2.13 10.17
CA ILE A 143 20.21 2.25 10.20
C ILE A 143 20.70 2.38 8.77
N ASN A 144 21.62 3.31 8.46
CA ASN A 144 22.19 3.46 7.11
C ASN A 144 23.50 2.71 6.95
#